data_AF-A0AA92V5J3-F1
#
_entry.id   AF-A0AA92V5J3-F1
#
_cell.length_a   1.000
_cell.length_b   1.000
_cell.length_c   1.000
_cell.angle_alpha   90.00
_cell.angle_beta   90.00
_cell.angle_gamma   90.00
#
_symmetry.space_group_name_H-M   'P 1'
#
loop_
_entity.id
_entity.type
_entity.pdbx_description
1 polymer ?
#
loop_
_entity_poly.entity_id
_entity_poly.type
_entity_poly.pdbx_seq_one_letter_code
_entity_poly.pdbx_strand_id
1 'polypeptide(L)'
;MRKNILSSVAIAAVAALSLASCNKSQPQVEAKSESKAPAELKIAYVEVDSIMTQYTFAKEYSSILEKKGQNIQATIAQKGQQLQAAAANFQQKIQQNAYTREQAEAIQAGLQKQNNDLQGLQQRLSNEFAAEQEKYNKALHDSIANYLARYNKDKKYSIIFSKSGDNLLYADKAYDITKEVISGLNKAYKGKLKKEEASPAKK
;
A
#
# COMPACT_ATOMS: atom_id res chain seq x y z
N MET A 1 -32.75 46.92 -16.59
CA MET A 1 -33.95 46.93 -17.44
C MET A 1 -33.58 46.40 -18.83
N ARG A 2 -34.41 45.47 -19.36
CA ARG A 2 -34.73 45.17 -20.78
C ARG A 2 -33.56 44.81 -21.73
N LYS A 3 -33.29 43.53 -22.06
CA LYS A 3 -33.97 42.53 -22.96
C LYS A 3 -33.64 42.64 -24.47
N ASN A 4 -33.24 41.47 -25.01
CA ASN A 4 -33.37 40.94 -26.39
C ASN A 4 -32.33 41.41 -27.43
N ILE A 5 -31.88 40.65 -28.46
CA ILE A 5 -32.52 39.67 -29.37
C ILE A 5 -31.46 38.67 -29.92
N LEU A 6 -31.91 37.44 -30.24
CA LEU A 6 -31.26 36.37 -31.02
C LEU A 6 -31.07 36.74 -32.50
N SER A 7 -30.00 36.27 -33.17
CA SER A 7 -30.05 36.06 -34.62
C SER A 7 -29.15 34.90 -35.05
N SER A 8 -29.83 33.82 -35.44
CA SER A 8 -29.33 32.68 -36.19
C SER A 8 -28.92 33.10 -37.59
N VAL A 9 -27.79 32.60 -38.08
CA VAL A 9 -27.51 32.51 -39.53
C VAL A 9 -27.13 31.07 -39.82
N ALA A 10 -27.84 30.50 -40.79
CA ALA A 10 -27.70 29.14 -41.27
C ALA A 10 -27.17 29.13 -42.71
N ILE A 11 -26.67 27.95 -43.10
CA ILE A 11 -26.54 27.40 -44.46
C ILE A 11 -25.23 27.72 -45.20
N ALA A 12 -24.42 26.68 -45.41
CA ALA A 12 -24.11 26.20 -46.76
C ALA A 12 -23.57 24.75 -46.71
N ALA A 13 -24.36 23.82 -47.23
CA ALA A 13 -23.94 22.48 -47.59
C ALA A 13 -23.07 22.56 -48.85
N VAL A 14 -21.91 21.89 -48.87
CA VAL A 14 -21.16 21.63 -50.11
C VAL A 14 -20.63 20.20 -50.12
N ALA A 15 -21.28 19.41 -50.97
CA ALA A 15 -20.82 18.31 -51.82
C ALA A 15 -19.83 17.28 -51.26
N ALA A 16 -20.31 16.04 -51.20
CA ALA A 16 -19.51 14.84 -51.30
C ALA A 16 -18.71 14.83 -52.62
N LEU A 17 -17.39 14.69 -52.52
CA LEU A 17 -16.54 14.21 -53.61
C LEU A 17 -15.79 12.97 -53.11
N SER A 18 -16.32 11.82 -53.49
CA SER A 18 -15.63 10.53 -53.44
C SER A 18 -14.57 10.49 -54.54
N LEU A 19 -13.30 10.58 -54.17
CA LEU A 19 -12.20 10.15 -55.02
C LEU A 19 -11.50 8.98 -54.33
N ALA A 20 -11.82 7.77 -54.80
CA ALA A 20 -10.94 6.63 -54.65
C ALA A 20 -9.73 6.86 -55.57
N SER A 21 -8.56 7.07 -54.99
CA SER A 21 -7.28 6.90 -55.68
C SER A 21 -6.23 6.41 -54.69
N CYS A 22 -5.64 5.26 -55.03
CA CYS A 22 -4.61 4.59 -54.28
C CYS A 22 -3.30 5.40 -54.30
N ASN A 23 -2.59 5.47 -53.16
CA ASN A 23 -1.26 4.85 -52.95
C ASN A 23 -0.41 5.57 -51.88
N LYS A 24 0.09 4.77 -50.94
CA LYS A 24 1.29 4.90 -50.08
C LYS A 24 1.46 6.07 -49.09
N SER A 25 1.43 5.66 -47.81
CA SER A 25 2.23 6.15 -46.68
C SER A 25 1.82 7.44 -45.99
N GLN A 26 0.90 7.33 -45.03
CA GLN A 26 0.88 8.11 -43.78
C GLN A 26 0.26 7.27 -42.66
N PRO A 27 0.69 7.41 -41.39
CA PRO A 27 0.23 6.57 -40.29
C PRO A 27 -1.28 6.76 -40.07
N GLN A 28 -2.04 5.67 -40.06
CA GLN A 28 -3.39 5.69 -39.51
C GLN A 28 -3.30 6.22 -38.08
N VAL A 29 -3.88 7.39 -37.84
CA VAL A 29 -4.33 7.75 -36.51
C VAL A 29 -5.42 6.74 -36.15
N GLU A 30 -5.02 5.72 -35.38
CA GLU A 30 -5.95 4.84 -34.68
C GLU A 30 -6.92 5.74 -33.93
N ALA A 31 -8.18 5.74 -34.36
CA ALA A 31 -9.26 6.34 -33.62
C ALA A 31 -9.33 5.62 -32.27
N LYS A 32 -8.69 6.23 -31.28
CA LYS A 32 -8.77 5.89 -29.87
C LYS A 32 -10.23 5.63 -29.56
N SER A 33 -10.54 4.40 -29.17
CA SER A 33 -11.90 3.98 -28.84
C SER A 33 -12.51 4.98 -27.86
N GLU A 34 -13.47 5.78 -28.33
CA GLU A 34 -14.32 6.55 -27.45
C GLU A 34 -15.11 5.55 -26.63
N SER A 35 -14.70 5.41 -25.36
CA SER A 35 -15.45 4.70 -24.34
C SER A 35 -16.81 5.40 -24.20
N LYS A 36 -17.81 4.92 -24.95
CA LYS A 36 -19.19 5.38 -24.88
C LYS A 36 -19.68 5.11 -23.44
N ALA A 37 -19.85 6.16 -22.65
CA ALA A 37 -20.32 6.04 -21.28
C ALA A 37 -21.66 5.27 -21.25
N PRO A 38 -21.85 4.30 -20.34
CA PRO A 38 -23.12 3.59 -20.21
C PRO A 38 -24.28 4.57 -20.02
N ALA A 39 -25.43 4.29 -20.64
CA ALA A 39 -26.62 5.15 -20.58
C ALA A 39 -27.22 5.25 -19.16
N GLU A 40 -26.85 4.34 -18.25
CA GLU A 40 -27.24 4.35 -16.84
C GLU A 40 -26.00 4.22 -15.96
N LEU A 41 -25.77 5.22 -15.10
CA LEU A 41 -24.61 5.29 -14.22
C LEU A 41 -24.89 4.55 -12.92
N LYS A 42 -24.30 3.37 -12.73
CA LYS A 42 -24.37 2.62 -11.46
C LYS A 42 -23.16 2.93 -10.59
N ILE A 43 -23.38 3.47 -9.40
CA ILE A 43 -22.34 3.78 -8.42
C ILE A 43 -22.47 2.82 -7.23
N ALA A 44 -21.36 2.45 -6.61
CA ALA A 44 -21.35 1.83 -5.29
C ALA A 44 -20.19 2.39 -4.45
N TYR A 45 -20.16 2.05 -3.16
CA TYR A 45 -18.99 2.30 -2.31
C TYR A 45 -18.65 1.09 -1.43
N VAL A 46 -17.40 1.04 -0.99
CA VAL A 46 -16.88 0.11 0.00
C VAL A 46 -16.21 0.87 1.14
N GLU A 47 -16.46 0.45 2.38
CA GLU A 47 -15.81 0.97 3.58
C GLU A 47 -14.44 0.30 3.77
N VAL A 48 -13.37 1.07 3.64
CA VAL A 48 -11.99 0.53 3.73
C VAL A 48 -11.72 -0.02 5.13
N ASP A 49 -12.13 0.66 6.19
CA ASP A 49 -11.92 0.24 7.58
C ASP A 49 -12.60 -1.12 7.87
N SER A 50 -13.78 -1.35 7.29
CA SER A 50 -14.47 -2.62 7.39
C SER A 50 -13.74 -3.73 6.64
N ILE A 51 -13.20 -3.43 5.44
CA ILE A 51 -12.36 -4.39 4.71
C ILE A 51 -11.13 -4.73 5.54
N MET A 52 -10.41 -3.75 6.10
CA MET A 52 -9.23 -3.97 6.94
C MET A 52 -9.52 -4.87 8.15
N THR A 53 -10.65 -4.66 8.81
CA THR A 53 -10.98 -5.35 10.07
C THR A 53 -11.66 -6.72 9.89
N GLN A 54 -12.23 -7.01 8.71
CA GLN A 54 -13.02 -8.22 8.47
C GLN A 54 -12.51 -9.09 7.31
N TYR A 55 -11.64 -8.57 6.44
CA TYR A 55 -10.96 -9.38 5.43
C TYR A 55 -9.83 -10.18 6.07
N THR A 56 -9.91 -11.52 6.02
CA THR A 56 -8.99 -12.43 6.70
C THR A 56 -7.51 -12.17 6.34
N PHE A 57 -7.20 -11.95 5.06
CA PHE A 57 -5.85 -11.58 4.63
C PHE A 57 -5.36 -10.30 5.33
N ALA A 58 -6.20 -9.27 5.40
CA ALA A 58 -5.83 -8.00 6.01
C ALA A 58 -5.52 -8.20 7.49
N LYS A 59 -6.39 -8.92 8.22
CA LYS A 59 -6.22 -9.23 9.64
C LYS A 59 -4.95 -10.05 9.92
N GLU A 60 -4.71 -11.10 9.15
CA GLU A 60 -3.55 -11.98 9.33
C GLU A 60 -2.25 -11.19 9.16
N TYR A 61 -2.14 -10.41 8.09
CA TYR A 61 -0.95 -9.60 7.85
C TYR A 61 -0.79 -8.43 8.82
N SER A 62 -1.87 -7.76 9.23
CA SER A 62 -1.77 -6.74 10.28
C SER A 62 -1.20 -7.33 11.56
N SER A 63 -1.61 -8.55 11.93
CA SER A 63 -1.04 -9.25 13.10
C SER A 63 0.43 -9.62 12.91
N ILE A 64 0.85 -10.01 11.70
CA ILE A 64 2.26 -10.29 11.38
C ILE A 64 3.11 -9.02 11.51
N LEU A 65 2.66 -7.91 10.91
CA LEU A 65 3.37 -6.63 10.98
C LEU A 65 3.44 -6.11 12.43
N GLU A 66 2.35 -6.22 13.20
CA GLU A 66 2.35 -5.83 14.61
C GLU A 66 3.39 -6.63 15.41
N LYS A 67 3.40 -7.97 15.29
CA LYS A 67 4.38 -8.82 15.95
C LYS A 67 5.81 -8.49 15.52
N LYS A 68 6.02 -8.24 14.23
CA LYS A 68 7.34 -7.87 13.71
C LYS A 68 7.80 -6.53 14.29
N GLY A 69 6.93 -5.53 14.36
CA GLY A 69 7.20 -4.23 14.98
C GLY A 69 7.57 -4.37 16.46
N GLN A 70 6.80 -5.15 17.22
CA GLN A 70 7.09 -5.46 18.63
C GLN A 70 8.45 -6.16 18.79
N ASN A 71 8.76 -7.14 17.95
CA ASN A 71 10.03 -7.85 17.98
C ASN A 71 11.23 -6.94 17.64
N ILE A 72 11.06 -6.04 16.67
CA ILE A 72 12.08 -5.04 16.33
C ILE A 72 12.33 -4.14 17.53
N GLN A 73 11.27 -3.59 18.14
CA GLN A 73 11.38 -2.70 19.29
C GLN A 73 12.04 -3.41 20.49
N ALA A 74 11.63 -4.63 20.78
CA ALA A 74 12.22 -5.45 21.85
C ALA A 74 13.71 -5.73 21.60
N THR A 75 14.08 -6.09 20.37
CA THR A 75 15.48 -6.37 19.99
C THR A 75 16.37 -5.15 20.16
N ILE A 76 15.93 -3.97 19.69
CA ILE A 76 16.68 -2.72 19.82
C ILE A 76 16.78 -2.32 21.29
N ALA A 77 15.68 -2.38 22.05
CA ALA A 77 15.67 -2.05 23.47
C ALA A 77 16.62 -2.96 24.27
N GLN A 78 16.57 -4.27 24.04
CA GLN A 78 17.45 -5.23 24.71
C GLN A 78 18.93 -4.94 24.43
N LYS A 79 19.30 -4.70 23.17
CA LYS A 79 20.69 -4.37 22.81
C LYS A 79 21.13 -3.02 23.37
N GLY A 80 20.23 -2.03 23.38
CA GLY A 80 20.49 -0.73 24.00
C GLY A 80 20.75 -0.84 25.51
N GLN A 81 19.93 -1.61 26.22
CA GLN A 81 20.12 -1.87 27.65
C GLN A 81 21.43 -2.62 27.93
N GLN A 82 21.77 -3.62 27.13
CA GLN A 82 23.04 -4.33 27.25
C GLN A 82 24.24 -3.41 27.06
N LEU A 83 24.21 -2.55 26.03
CA LEU A 83 25.26 -1.58 25.76
C LEU A 83 25.38 -0.53 26.89
N GLN A 84 24.25 -0.03 27.38
CA GLN A 84 24.22 0.92 28.50
C GLN A 84 24.79 0.31 29.78
N ALA A 85 24.42 -0.95 30.08
CA ALA A 85 24.94 -1.67 31.24
C ALA A 85 26.46 -1.93 31.10
N ALA A 86 26.92 -2.30 29.91
CA ALA A 86 28.34 -2.51 29.63
C ALA A 86 29.15 -1.20 29.79
N ALA A 87 28.62 -0.09 29.28
CA ALA A 87 29.24 1.23 29.43
C ALA A 87 29.29 1.68 30.91
N ALA A 88 28.21 1.48 31.66
CA ALA A 88 28.17 1.79 33.09
C ALA A 88 29.17 0.93 33.88
N ASN A 89 29.24 -0.37 33.59
CA ASN A 89 30.20 -1.27 34.24
C ASN A 89 31.64 -0.87 33.92
N PHE A 90 31.92 -0.53 32.66
CA PHE A 90 33.22 -0.03 32.23
C PHE A 90 33.60 1.24 33.01
N GLN A 91 32.71 2.23 33.07
CA GLN A 91 32.93 3.49 33.79
C GLN A 91 33.19 3.28 35.29
N GLN A 92 32.48 2.34 35.92
CA GLN A 92 32.69 1.98 37.32
C GLN A 92 34.07 1.35 37.54
N LYS A 93 34.48 0.42 36.67
CA LYS A 93 35.75 -0.29 36.79
C LYS A 93 36.96 0.58 36.49
N ILE A 94 36.81 1.57 35.61
CA ILE A 94 37.84 2.62 35.41
C ILE A 94 38.08 3.41 36.70
N GLN A 95 37.02 3.83 37.40
CA GLN A 95 37.14 4.54 38.68
C GLN A 95 37.79 3.68 39.78
N GLN A 96 37.67 2.36 39.67
CA GLN A 96 38.29 1.40 40.59
C GLN A 96 39.73 1.03 40.19
N ASN A 97 40.30 1.64 39.14
CA ASN A 97 41.60 1.28 38.55
C ASN A 97 41.70 -0.23 38.21
N ALA A 98 40.58 -0.85 37.82
CA ALA A 98 40.51 -2.29 37.58
C ALA A 98 41.02 -2.72 36.19
N TYR A 99 41.43 -1.77 35.35
CA TYR A 99 41.89 -2.01 33.98
C TYR A 99 43.25 -1.35 33.73
N THR A 100 44.10 -2.02 32.95
CA THR A 100 45.26 -1.35 32.34
C THR A 100 44.81 -0.39 31.24
N ARG A 101 45.71 0.49 30.77
CA ARG A 101 45.39 1.43 29.70
C ARG A 101 44.98 0.72 28.41
N GLU A 102 45.71 -0.32 28.04
CA GLU A 102 45.46 -1.10 26.82
C GLU A 102 44.12 -1.83 26.91
N GLN A 103 43.76 -2.37 28.08
CA GLN A 103 42.45 -2.98 28.31
C GLN A 103 41.32 -1.97 28.20
N ALA A 104 41.52 -0.77 28.77
CA ALA A 104 40.53 0.30 28.71
C ALA A 104 40.28 0.77 27.28
N GLU A 105 41.33 0.98 26.49
CA GLU A 105 41.25 1.35 25.08
C GLU A 105 40.50 0.29 24.26
N ALA A 106 40.81 -1.00 24.47
CA ALA A 106 40.14 -2.10 23.77
C ALA A 106 38.64 -2.19 24.11
N ILE A 107 38.28 -2.03 25.39
CA ILE A 107 36.87 -2.05 25.82
C ILE A 107 36.11 -0.85 25.25
N GLN A 108 36.72 0.35 25.29
CA GLN A 108 36.13 1.56 24.73
C GLN A 108 35.87 1.41 23.22
N ALA A 109 36.85 0.88 22.46
CA ALA A 109 36.68 0.59 21.05
C ALA A 109 35.55 -0.43 20.80
N GLY A 110 35.45 -1.46 21.64
CA GLY A 110 34.37 -2.44 21.60
C GLY A 110 32.99 -1.83 21.84
N LEU A 111 32.85 -0.98 22.86
CA LEU A 111 31.61 -0.25 23.15
C LEU A 111 31.21 0.67 21.99
N GLN A 112 32.17 1.41 21.41
CA GLN A 112 31.92 2.26 20.26
C GLN A 112 31.44 1.45 19.05
N LYS A 113 32.07 0.30 18.79
CA LYS A 113 31.66 -0.61 17.72
C LYS A 113 30.24 -1.14 17.96
N GLN A 114 29.93 -1.58 19.18
CA GLN A 114 28.58 -2.04 19.54
C GLN A 114 27.52 -0.95 19.37
N ASN A 115 27.87 0.30 19.69
CA ASN A 115 26.99 1.44 19.46
C ASN A 115 26.72 1.67 17.96
N ASN A 116 27.76 1.63 17.13
CA ASN A 116 27.63 1.76 15.67
C ASN A 116 26.81 0.59 15.09
N ASP A 117 27.07 -0.65 15.55
CA ASP A 117 26.35 -1.85 15.14
C ASP A 117 24.85 -1.74 15.51
N LEU A 118 24.53 -1.17 16.68
CA LEU A 118 23.14 -0.94 17.11
C LEU A 118 22.41 0.09 16.23
N GLN A 119 23.07 1.19 15.87
CA GLN A 119 22.50 2.18 14.95
C GLN A 119 22.27 1.59 13.55
N GLY A 120 23.24 0.83 13.03
CA GLY A 120 23.12 0.12 11.76
C GLY A 120 21.98 -0.91 11.78
N LEU A 121 21.84 -1.64 12.89
CA LEU A 121 20.74 -2.58 13.11
C LEU A 121 19.38 -1.87 13.09
N GLN A 122 19.27 -0.74 13.79
CA GLN A 122 18.02 0.05 13.83
C GLN A 122 17.62 0.51 12.43
N GLN A 123 18.55 1.08 11.65
CA GLN A 123 18.27 1.52 10.29
C GLN A 123 17.83 0.35 9.40
N ARG A 124 18.54 -0.78 9.48
CA ARG A 124 18.23 -1.96 8.68
C ARG A 124 16.83 -2.50 9.01
N LEU A 125 16.53 -2.71 10.29
CA LEU A 125 15.21 -3.22 10.71
C LEU A 125 14.08 -2.25 10.34
N SER A 126 14.30 -0.94 10.43
CA SER A 126 13.35 0.07 9.99
C SER A 126 13.07 -0.02 8.49
N ASN A 127 14.12 -0.15 7.67
CA ASN A 127 13.98 -0.28 6.22
C ASN A 127 13.28 -1.59 5.83
N GLU A 128 13.66 -2.71 6.45
CA GLU A 128 13.03 -4.01 6.23
C GLU A 128 11.53 -3.98 6.60
N PHE A 129 11.19 -3.33 7.72
CA PHE A 129 9.81 -3.18 8.15
C PHE A 129 8.98 -2.31 7.19
N ALA A 130 9.54 -1.18 6.74
CA ALA A 130 8.89 -0.31 5.77
C ALA A 130 8.63 -1.03 4.44
N ALA A 131 9.62 -1.77 3.92
CA ALA A 131 9.49 -2.54 2.68
C ALA A 131 8.41 -3.63 2.79
N GLU A 132 8.29 -4.27 3.95
CA GLU A 132 7.26 -5.28 4.17
C GLU A 132 5.86 -4.66 4.28
N GLN A 133 5.74 -3.50 4.92
CA GLN A 133 4.50 -2.74 4.97
C GLN A 133 4.05 -2.29 3.57
N GLU A 134 4.98 -1.82 2.73
CA GLU A 134 4.69 -1.48 1.33
C GLU A 134 4.22 -2.71 0.54
N LYS A 135 4.94 -3.84 0.67
CA LYS A 135 4.56 -5.11 0.02
C LYS A 135 3.15 -5.54 0.44
N TYR A 136 2.82 -5.43 1.72
CA TYR A 136 1.49 -5.71 2.25
C TYR A 136 0.43 -4.78 1.64
N ASN A 137 0.65 -3.47 1.69
CA ASN A 137 -0.28 -2.48 1.15
C ASN A 137 -0.56 -2.73 -0.33
N LYS A 138 0.48 -3.03 -1.11
CA LYS A 138 0.35 -3.40 -2.51
C LYS A 138 -0.46 -4.69 -2.69
N ALA A 139 -0.14 -5.74 -1.94
CA ALA A 139 -0.83 -7.02 -2.04
C ALA A 139 -2.32 -6.92 -1.63
N LEU A 140 -2.63 -6.11 -0.61
CA LEU A 140 -4.00 -5.82 -0.20
C LEU A 140 -4.76 -5.09 -1.32
N HIS A 141 -4.18 -4.01 -1.84
CA HIS A 141 -4.76 -3.23 -2.94
C HIS A 141 -5.02 -4.13 -4.16
N ASP A 142 -4.02 -4.91 -4.58
CA ASP A 142 -4.13 -5.83 -5.71
C ASP A 142 -5.21 -6.88 -5.46
N SER A 143 -5.34 -7.40 -4.23
CA SER A 143 -6.39 -8.36 -3.89
C SER A 143 -7.79 -7.77 -4.07
N ILE A 144 -8.01 -6.57 -3.54
CA ILE A 144 -9.28 -5.84 -3.64
C ILE A 144 -9.58 -5.51 -5.10
N ALA A 145 -8.65 -4.90 -5.82
CA ALA A 145 -8.81 -4.51 -7.21
C ALA A 145 -9.14 -5.72 -8.11
N ASN A 146 -8.41 -6.82 -7.95
CA ASN A 146 -8.64 -8.04 -8.73
C ASN A 146 -10.00 -8.67 -8.41
N TYR A 147 -10.43 -8.65 -7.14
CA TYR A 147 -11.75 -9.13 -6.76
C TYR A 147 -12.85 -8.25 -7.35
N LEU A 148 -12.76 -6.93 -7.18
CA LEU A 148 -13.74 -5.97 -7.72
C LEU A 148 -13.85 -6.07 -9.24
N ALA A 149 -12.73 -6.23 -9.96
CA ALA A 149 -12.74 -6.43 -11.40
C ALA A 149 -13.53 -7.66 -11.84
N ARG A 150 -13.50 -8.75 -11.06
CA ARG A 150 -14.32 -9.96 -11.32
C ARG A 150 -15.78 -9.76 -10.89
N TYR A 151 -15.99 -9.27 -9.67
CA TYR A 151 -17.32 -9.01 -9.10
C TYR A 151 -18.13 -8.06 -9.99
N ASN A 152 -17.48 -7.06 -10.59
CA ASN A 152 -18.14 -6.05 -11.39
C ASN A 152 -18.53 -6.53 -12.80
N LYS A 153 -18.05 -7.69 -13.26
CA LYS A 153 -18.45 -8.27 -14.56
C LYS A 153 -19.95 -8.52 -14.63
N ASP A 154 -20.56 -8.92 -13.52
CA ASP A 154 -21.99 -9.23 -13.44
C ASP A 154 -22.80 -8.04 -12.88
N LYS A 155 -22.21 -7.28 -11.95
CA LYS A 155 -22.92 -6.20 -11.23
C LYS A 155 -23.02 -4.89 -11.99
N LYS A 156 -22.12 -4.65 -12.96
CA LYS A 156 -22.15 -3.50 -13.90
C LYS A 156 -22.13 -2.12 -13.23
N TYR A 157 -21.41 -1.95 -12.12
CA TYR A 157 -21.10 -0.63 -11.58
C TYR A 157 -20.16 0.13 -12.52
N SER A 158 -20.49 1.38 -12.82
CA SER A 158 -19.63 2.31 -13.55
C SER A 158 -18.46 2.76 -12.67
N ILE A 159 -18.70 2.97 -11.37
CA ILE A 159 -17.70 3.43 -10.40
C ILE A 159 -17.96 2.76 -9.04
N ILE A 160 -16.90 2.37 -8.35
CA ILE A 160 -16.94 1.92 -6.95
C ILE A 160 -15.99 2.81 -6.14
N PHE A 161 -16.52 3.57 -5.20
CA PHE A 161 -15.73 4.45 -4.34
C PHE A 161 -15.19 3.68 -3.12
N SER A 162 -13.93 3.91 -2.79
CA SER A 162 -13.38 3.54 -1.49
C SER A 162 -13.68 4.67 -0.50
N LYS A 163 -14.51 4.41 0.51
CA LYS A 163 -14.75 5.34 1.62
C LYS A 163 -13.70 5.11 2.71
N SER A 164 -12.95 6.17 3.01
CA SER A 164 -11.93 6.21 4.06
C SER A 164 -11.77 7.64 4.54
N GLY A 165 -11.88 7.86 5.85
CA GLY A 165 -11.94 9.21 6.42
C GLY A 165 -13.08 10.04 5.81
N ASP A 166 -12.80 11.30 5.50
CA ASP A 166 -13.80 12.29 5.07
C ASP A 166 -13.95 12.40 3.53
N ASN A 167 -13.38 11.47 2.77
CA ASN A 167 -13.43 11.53 1.29
C ASN A 167 -14.83 11.27 0.69
N LEU A 168 -15.76 10.76 1.50
CA LEU A 168 -17.17 10.58 1.16
C LEU A 168 -18.05 10.92 2.38
N LEU A 169 -18.53 12.18 2.43
CA LEU A 169 -19.29 12.72 3.55
C LEU A 169 -20.68 12.09 3.72
N TYR A 170 -21.32 11.75 2.60
CA TYR A 170 -22.64 11.13 2.58
C TYR A 170 -22.78 10.21 1.37
N ALA A 171 -23.31 9.02 1.61
CA ALA A 171 -23.80 8.12 0.58
C ALA A 171 -24.98 7.34 1.16
N ASP A 172 -26.00 7.11 0.35
CA ASP A 172 -27.10 6.23 0.76
C ASP A 172 -26.55 4.81 0.96
N LYS A 173 -26.97 4.17 2.06
CA LYS A 173 -26.56 2.80 2.40
C LYS A 173 -26.97 1.77 1.34
N ALA A 174 -27.96 2.08 0.49
CA ALA A 174 -28.32 1.27 -0.67
C ALA A 174 -27.15 1.09 -1.67
N TYR A 175 -26.16 1.98 -1.66
CA TYR A 175 -24.95 1.90 -2.49
C TYR A 175 -23.78 1.19 -1.79
N ASP A 176 -23.94 0.77 -0.54
CA ASP A 176 -22.92 0.07 0.25
C ASP A 176 -22.82 -1.41 -0.17
N ILE A 177 -21.72 -1.77 -0.85
CA ILE A 177 -21.45 -3.17 -1.22
C ILE A 177 -20.41 -3.83 -0.30
N THR A 178 -19.99 -3.17 0.78
CA THR A 178 -18.90 -3.58 1.67
C THR A 178 -19.03 -5.03 2.13
N LYS A 179 -20.21 -5.41 2.63
CA LYS A 179 -20.44 -6.77 3.15
C LYS A 179 -20.32 -7.85 2.07
N GLU A 180 -20.85 -7.59 0.88
CA GLU A 180 -20.74 -8.52 -0.25
C GLU A 180 -19.29 -8.70 -0.68
N VAL A 181 -18.56 -7.58 -0.78
CA VAL A 181 -17.14 -7.56 -1.17
C VAL A 181 -16.27 -8.31 -0.16
N ILE A 182 -16.44 -8.05 1.14
CA ILE A 182 -15.71 -8.77 2.20
C ILE A 182 -16.00 -10.27 2.14
N SER A 183 -17.26 -10.65 1.99
CA SER A 183 -17.65 -12.07 1.87
C SER A 183 -16.97 -12.74 0.69
N GLY A 184 -16.95 -12.10 -0.47
CA GLY A 184 -16.29 -12.65 -1.65
C GLY A 184 -14.76 -12.67 -1.57
N LEU A 185 -14.15 -11.64 -0.98
CA LEU A 185 -12.71 -11.58 -0.70
C LEU A 185 -12.29 -12.74 0.22
N ASN A 186 -13.04 -12.97 1.30
CA ASN A 186 -12.78 -14.07 2.23
C ASN A 186 -12.97 -15.44 1.57
N LYS A 187 -13.99 -15.63 0.73
CA LYS A 187 -14.18 -16.87 -0.04
C LYS A 187 -13.06 -17.14 -1.05
N ALA A 188 -12.53 -16.08 -1.68
CA ALA A 188 -11.44 -16.19 -2.64
C ALA A 188 -10.07 -16.43 -1.98
N TYR A 189 -9.93 -16.06 -0.71
CA TYR A 189 -8.68 -16.18 0.04
C TYR A 189 -8.48 -17.61 0.56
N LYS A 190 -7.39 -18.25 0.12
CA LYS A 190 -7.05 -19.65 0.46
C LYS A 190 -5.96 -19.79 1.53
N GLY A 191 -5.70 -18.76 2.35
CA GLY A 191 -4.83 -18.87 3.54
C GLY A 191 -3.36 -19.21 3.25
N LYS A 192 -2.76 -18.63 2.20
CA LYS A 192 -1.39 -19.00 1.78
C LYS A 192 -0.26 -18.58 2.75
N LEU A 193 -0.55 -17.77 3.77
CA LEU A 193 0.48 -17.19 4.65
C LEU A 193 1.04 -18.16 5.69
N LYS A 194 0.34 -19.25 5.97
CA LYS A 194 0.85 -20.31 6.86
C LYS A 194 2.06 -21.09 6.31
N LYS A 195 2.50 -20.85 5.06
CA LYS A 195 3.58 -21.65 4.43
C LYS A 195 4.96 -20.98 4.38
N GLU A 196 5.08 -19.67 4.56
CA GLU A 196 6.39 -18.99 4.47
C GLU A 196 7.15 -18.87 5.80
N GLU A 197 6.47 -18.96 6.96
CA GLU A 197 7.14 -18.98 8.28
C GLU A 197 7.78 -20.34 8.64
N ALA A 198 7.55 -21.40 7.85
CA ALA A 198 8.05 -22.75 8.11
C ALA A 198 9.29 -23.15 7.29
N SER A 199 9.97 -22.19 6.66
CA SER A 199 11.26 -22.47 6.02
C SER A 199 12.39 -22.00 6.93
N PRO A 200 13.07 -22.91 7.65
CA PRO A 200 14.20 -22.53 8.49
C PRO A 200 15.28 -21.90 7.60
N ALA A 201 15.80 -20.76 8.03
CA ALA A 201 17.02 -20.18 7.49
C ALA A 201 18.07 -21.30 7.40
N LYS A 202 18.46 -21.65 6.16
CA LYS A 202 19.53 -22.62 5.93
C LYS A 202 20.80 -22.09 6.59
N LYS A 203 21.47 -23.01 7.30
CA LYS A 203 22.77 -22.88 7.96
C LYS A 203 23.82 -22.22 7.08
#